data_AF-A0A9P0CU10-F1
#
_entry.id   AF-A0A9P0CU10-F1
#
_cell.length_a   1.000
_cell.length_b   1.000
_cell.length_c   1.000
_cell.angle_alpha   90.00
_cell.angle_beta   90.00
_cell.angle_gamma   90.00
#
_symmetry.space_group_name_H-M   'P 1'
#
loop_
_entity.id
_entity.type
_entity.pdbx_description
1 polymer ?
#
loop_
_entity_poly.entity_id
_entity_poly.type
_entity_poly.pdbx_seq_one_letter_code
_entity_poly.pdbx_strand_id
1 'polypeptide(L)' 'MVKQCLVCKELDYLNPDVTFHRFAVDSERRKSWCSLLGFEEGKVIPKFAEICSTILNINQVEGNI' A
#
# COMPACT_ATOMS: atom_id res chain seq x y z
N MET A 1 17.74 4.06 2.87
CA MET A 1 17.02 2.91 2.29
C MET A 1 16.02 3.48 1.32
N VAL A 2 16.00 2.99 0.07
CA VAL A 2 15.02 3.41 -0.95
C VAL A 2 13.67 2.82 -0.58
N LYS A 3 12.62 3.63 -0.54
CA LYS A 3 11.25 3.15 -0.31
C LYS A 3 10.59 2.88 -1.66
N GLN A 4 9.84 1.79 -1.74
CA GLN A 4 9.12 1.40 -2.94
C GLN A 4 7.67 1.04 -2.63
N CYS A 5 6.74 1.58 -3.40
CA CYS A 5 5.34 1.20 -3.32
C CYS A 5 5.16 -0.24 -3.81
N LEU A 6 4.48 -1.06 -3.01
CA LEU A 6 4.22 -2.46 -3.36
C LEU A 6 3.36 -2.59 -4.63
N VAL A 7 2.44 -1.65 -4.84
CA VAL A 7 1.40 -1.67 -5.90
C VAL A 7 1.92 -1.06 -7.20
N CYS A 8 2.22 0.24 -7.21
CA CYS A 8 2.65 0.95 -8.43
C CYS A 8 4.17 0.93 -8.67
N LYS A 9 4.96 0.30 -7.78
CA LYS A 9 6.43 0.22 -7.86
C LYS A 9 7.17 1.56 -7.85
N GLU A 10 6.47 2.64 -7.55
CA GLU A 10 7.01 3.99 -7.41
C GLU A 10 8.05 4.07 -6.30
N LEU A 11 9.09 4.87 -6.52
CA LEU A 11 10.25 5.02 -5.64
C LEU A 11 10.26 6.42 -5.04
N ASP A 12 10.69 6.53 -3.78
CA ASP A 12 10.64 7.81 -3.06
C ASP A 12 11.47 8.92 -3.71
N TYR A 13 12.61 8.58 -4.29
CA TYR A 13 13.48 9.56 -4.94
C TYR A 13 12.96 10.03 -6.30
N LEU A 14 11.99 9.33 -6.91
CA LEU A 14 11.37 9.75 -8.17
C LEU A 14 10.23 10.76 -7.92
N ASN A 15 9.57 10.67 -6.76
CA ASN A 15 8.43 11.52 -6.40
C ASN A 15 8.54 11.96 -4.94
N PRO A 16 9.26 13.06 -4.65
CA PRO A 16 9.49 13.51 -3.27
C PRO A 16 8.22 13.98 -2.56
N ASP A 17 7.18 14.38 -3.30
CA ASP A 17 5.88 14.79 -2.76
C ASP A 17 5.00 13.60 -2.34
N VAL A 18 5.40 12.37 -2.70
CA VAL A 18 4.64 11.17 -2.38
C VAL A 18 5.11 10.60 -1.04
N THR A 19 4.17 10.49 -0.11
CA THR A 19 4.40 9.85 1.18
C THR A 19 4.23 8.35 1.08
N PHE A 20 5.12 7.60 1.75
CA PHE A 20 5.07 6.14 1.81
C PHE A 20 4.63 5.71 3.20
N HIS A 21 3.57 4.91 3.23
CA HIS A 21 2.96 4.36 4.43
C HIS A 21 3.24 2.87 4.52
N ARG A 22 3.68 2.41 5.69
CA ARG A 22 3.89 0.98 5.94
C ARG A 22 2.55 0.28 6.09
N PHE A 23 2.49 -0.97 5.65
CA PHE A 23 1.37 -1.83 5.97
C PHE A 23 1.19 -1.99 7.48
N ALA A 24 -0.07 -2.09 7.91
CA ALA A 24 -0.39 -2.43 9.29
C ALA A 24 0.27 -3.77 9.69
N VAL A 25 0.81 -3.81 10.90
CA VAL A 25 1.39 -5.03 11.49
C VAL A 25 0.27 -6.02 11.84
N ASP A 26 -0.91 -5.51 12.20
CA ASP A 26 -2.11 -6.31 12.47
C ASP A 26 -2.56 -7.12 11.26
N SER A 27 -2.63 -8.44 11.42
CA SER A 27 -3.01 -9.39 10.39
C SER A 27 -4.39 -9.09 9.78
N GLU A 28 -5.36 -8.64 10.59
CA GLU A 28 -6.72 -8.33 10.14
C GLU A 28 -6.78 -7.07 9.27
N ARG A 29 -6.12 -5.99 9.70
CA ARG A 29 -5.97 -4.77 8.90
C ARG A 29 -5.20 -5.03 7.63
N ARG A 30 -4.21 -5.92 7.69
CA ARG A 30 -3.42 -6.32 6.52
C ARG A 30 -4.26 -7.08 5.51
N LYS A 31 -5.15 -7.99 5.95
CA LYS A 31 -6.13 -8.63 5.06
C LYS A 31 -7.07 -7.60 4.42
N SER A 32 -7.58 -6.65 5.19
CA SER A 32 -8.44 -5.58 4.68
C SER A 32 -7.74 -4.75 3.60
N TRP A 33 -6.46 -4.41 3.81
CA TRP A 33 -5.65 -3.75 2.80
C TRP A 33 -5.40 -4.64 1.58
N CYS A 34 -5.12 -5.94 1.75
CA CYS A 34 -5.02 -6.86 0.62
C CYS A 34 -6.27 -6.85 -0.24
N SER A 35 -7.45 -6.95 0.40
CA SER A 35 -8.74 -6.93 -0.28
C SER A 35 -8.99 -5.61 -1.03
N LEU A 36 -8.73 -4.46 -0.39
CA LEU A 36 -8.88 -3.15 -1.02
C LEU A 36 -7.97 -3.01 -2.25
N LEU A 37 -6.73 -3.46 -2.14
CA LEU A 37 -5.72 -3.33 -3.20
C LEU A 37 -5.85 -4.39 -4.30
N GLY A 38 -6.83 -5.29 -4.22
CA GLY A 38 -7.01 -6.38 -5.17
C GLY A 38 -5.86 -7.39 -5.17
N PHE A 39 -5.14 -7.53 -4.05
CA PHE A 39 -4.15 -8.59 -3.92
C PHE A 39 -4.86 -9.94 -3.78
N GLU A 40 -4.47 -10.91 -4.61
CA GLU A 40 -4.99 -12.28 -4.54
C GLU A 40 -4.83 -12.87 -3.13
N GLU A 41 -5.87 -13.58 -2.66
CA GLU A 41 -5.82 -14.33 -1.42
C GLU A 41 -4.66 -15.34 -1.47
N GLY A 42 -3.69 -15.17 -0.56
CA GLY A 42 -2.47 -15.99 -0.50
C GLY A 42 -1.20 -15.28 -0.92
N LYS A 43 -1.27 -14.05 -1.45
CA LYS A 43 -0.07 -13.27 -1.74
C LYS A 43 0.66 -12.90 -0.45
N VAL A 44 1.90 -13.37 -0.30
CA VAL A 44 2.72 -13.07 0.86
C VAL A 44 3.20 -11.62 0.78
N ILE A 45 2.51 -10.72 1.46
CA ILE A 45 2.97 -9.33 1.58
C ILE A 45 4.21 -9.28 2.50
N PRO A 46 5.32 -8.68 2.07
CA PRO A 46 6.50 -8.56 2.93
C PRO A 46 6.18 -7.76 4.20
N LYS A 47 6.83 -8.09 5.31
CA LYS A 47 6.61 -7.44 6.62
C LYS A 47 6.86 -5.93 6.58
N PHE A 48 7.77 -5.49 5.71
CA PHE A 48 8.16 -4.09 5.53
C PHE A 48 7.62 -3.50 4.22
N ALA A 49 6.52 -4.06 3.70
CA ALA A 49 5.88 -3.49 2.53
C ALA A 49 5.40 -2.06 2.82
N GLU A 50 5.59 -1.19 1.84
CA GLU A 50 5.17 0.20 1.87
C GLU A 50 4.24 0.47 0.68
N ILE A 51 3.33 1.43 0.84
CA ILE A 51 2.39 1.89 -0.19
C ILE A 51 2.46 3.41 -0.24
N CYS A 52 2.44 3.95 -1.45
CA CYS A 52 2.38 5.40 -1.64
C CYS A 52 0.99 5.97 -1.33
N SER A 53 0.98 7.23 -0.88
CA SER A 53 -0.23 8.00 -0.58
C SER A 53 -1.17 8.09 -1.78
N THR A 54 -0.65 8.07 -3.01
CA THR A 54 -1.45 8.01 -4.24
C THR A 54 -2.41 6.81 -4.26
N ILE A 55 -1.90 5.61 -3.99
CA ILE A 55 -2.71 4.39 -3.97
C ILE A 55 -3.69 4.40 -2.78
N LEU A 56 -3.25 4.90 -1.63
CA LEU A 56 -4.10 5.09 -0.46
C LEU A 56 -5.28 6.03 -0.75
N ASN A 57 -5.02 7.19 -1.38
CA ASN A 57 -6.05 8.16 -1.74
C ASN A 57 -7.04 7.59 -2.75
N ILE A 58 -6.56 6.84 -3.75
CA ILE A 58 -7.44 6.18 -4.74
C ILE A 58 -8.41 5.22 -4.03
N ASN A 59 -7.92 4.41 -3.08
CA ASN A 59 -8.75 3.43 -2.37
C ASN A 59 -9.67 4.08 -1.33
N GLN A 60 -9.28 5.21 -0.74
CA GLN A 60 -10.12 5.94 0.22
C GLN A 60 -11.33 6.61 -0.46
N VAL A 61 -11.20 7.00 -1.73
CA VAL A 61 -12.30 7.60 -2.51
C VAL A 61 -13.36 6.55 -2.90
N GLU A 62 -12.96 5.30 -3.11
CA GLU A 62 -13.86 4.21 -3.53
C GLU A 62 -14.64 3.57 -2.36
N GLY A 63 -14.32 3.90 -1.10
CA GLY A 63 -14.96 3.35 0.09
C GLY A 63 -16.20 4.11 0.60
N ASN A 64 -16.75 5.02 -0.20
CA ASN A 64 -17.90 5.85 0.17
C ASN A 64 -19.04 5.74 -0.85
N ILE A 65 -19.62 4.53 -0.96
CA ILE A 65 -20.94 4.25 -1.54
C ILE A 65 -21.69 3.33 -0.58
#